data_AF-A0A1X1Q3Z5-F1
#
_entry.id   AF-A0A1X1Q3Z5-F1
#
_cell.length_a   1.000
_cell.length_b   1.000
_cell.length_c   1.000
_cell.angle_alpha   90.00
_cell.angle_beta   90.00
_cell.angle_gamma   90.00
#
_symmetry.space_group_name_H-M   'P 1'
#
loop_
_entity.id
_entity.type
_entity.pdbx_description
1 polymer ?
#
loop_
_entity_poly.entity_id
_entity_poly.type
_entity_poly.pdbx_seq_one_letter_code
_entity_poly.pdbx_strand_id
1 'polypeptide(L)'
;MKMIFAKEMEYTLKLIFSPKAKMETILQKAEGICNENGTVLLKHTENSITLGADSFETFSPALLDIRYDDYFKENLIGAYCTDPFDGTYPCLDDILKNYT
;
A
#
# COMPACT_ATOMS: atom_id res chain seq x y z
N MET A 1 -16.74 15.07 14.37
CA MET A 1 -15.66 14.16 13.95
C MET A 1 -16.27 12.79 13.74
N LYS A 2 -16.51 12.40 12.49
CA LYS A 2 -17.17 11.13 12.16
C LYS A 2 -16.11 10.04 12.31
N MET A 3 -16.18 9.28 13.39
CA MET A 3 -15.41 8.04 13.51
C MET A 3 -15.98 7.09 12.46
N ILE A 4 -15.31 6.99 11.32
CA ILE A 4 -15.59 5.96 10.33
C ILE A 4 -15.10 4.67 10.97
N PHE A 5 -16.01 3.81 11.40
CA PHE A 5 -15.68 2.42 11.62
C PHE A 5 -15.10 1.93 10.30
N ALA A 6 -13.79 1.64 10.27
CA ALA A 6 -13.14 1.14 9.08
C ALA A 6 -13.91 -0.12 8.68
N LYS A 7 -14.67 -0.02 7.59
CA LYS A 7 -15.14 -1.19 6.87
C LYS A 7 -13.88 -2.02 6.62
N GLU A 8 -13.85 -3.27 7.10
CA GLU A 8 -12.74 -4.16 6.79
C GLU A 8 -12.70 -4.30 5.27
N MET A 9 -11.65 -3.75 4.67
CA MET A 9 -11.40 -3.84 3.24
C MET A 9 -10.97 -5.27 2.94
N GLU A 10 -11.50 -5.85 1.86
CA GLU A 10 -11.19 -7.22 1.45
C GLU A 10 -9.69 -7.40 1.15
N TYR A 11 -9.09 -6.38 0.55
CA TYR A 11 -7.67 -6.36 0.21
C TYR A 11 -6.98 -5.20 0.91
N THR A 12 -5.85 -5.47 1.58
CA THR A 12 -5.02 -4.42 2.15
C THR A 12 -3.55 -4.59 1.82
N LEU A 13 -2.83 -3.47 1.75
CA LEU A 13 -1.39 -3.44 1.57
C LEU A 13 -0.78 -2.51 2.62
N LYS A 14 -0.11 -3.11 3.60
CA LYS A 14 0.69 -2.38 4.57
C LYS A 14 2.12 -2.26 4.07
N LEU A 15 2.60 -1.03 3.94
CA LEU A 15 3.97 -0.71 3.55
C LEU A 15 4.69 -0.09 4.73
N ILE A 16 5.93 -0.54 4.97
CA ILE A 16 6.81 -0.07 6.02
C ILE A 16 8.06 0.48 5.36
N PHE A 17 8.35 1.74 5.63
CA PHE A 17 9.46 2.47 5.04
C PHE A 17 10.61 2.63 6.02
N SER A 18 11.80 2.78 5.45
CA SER A 18 13.00 3.17 6.17
C SER A 18 12.76 4.45 6.98
N PRO A 19 13.31 4.58 8.20
CA PRO A 19 13.27 5.83 8.96
C PRO A 19 13.89 7.04 8.26
N LYS A 20 14.63 6.82 7.16
CA LYS A 20 15.23 7.87 6.33
C LYS A 20 14.30 8.34 5.19
N ALA A 21 13.19 7.64 4.96
CA ALA A 21 12.25 7.97 3.90
C ALA A 21 11.54 9.30 4.19
N LYS A 22 11.36 10.14 3.17
CA LYS A 22 10.51 11.33 3.32
C LYS A 22 9.06 10.92 3.21
N MET A 23 8.39 10.76 4.35
CA MET A 23 7.01 10.30 4.41
C MET A 23 6.02 11.25 3.71
N GLU A 24 6.29 12.55 3.67
CA GLU A 24 5.47 13.49 2.90
C GLU A 24 5.40 13.13 1.41
N THR A 25 6.54 12.77 0.81
CA THR A 25 6.61 12.32 -0.59
C THR A 25 5.89 10.99 -0.78
N ILE A 26 6.03 10.06 0.17
CA ILE A 26 5.31 8.77 0.13
C ILE A 26 3.80 8.99 0.18
N LEU A 27 3.32 9.86 1.06
CA LEU A 27 1.89 10.15 1.21
C LEU A 27 1.31 10.81 -0.04
N GLN A 28 2.00 11.80 -0.62
CA GLN A 28 1.58 12.43 -1.87
C GLN A 28 1.44 11.42 -3.01
N LYS A 29 2.39 10.50 -3.14
CA LYS A 29 2.32 9.43 -4.15
C LYS A 29 1.22 8.42 -3.84
N ALA A 30 1.07 8.01 -2.59
CA ALA A 30 0.02 7.10 -2.15
C ALA A 30 -1.38 7.67 -2.42
N GLU A 31 -1.59 8.95 -2.14
CA GLU A 31 -2.84 9.66 -2.46
C GLU A 31 -3.11 9.69 -3.97
N GLY A 32 -2.08 9.91 -4.79
CA GLY A 32 -2.18 9.79 -6.25
C GLY A 32 -2.67 8.42 -6.69
N ILE A 33 -2.01 7.36 -6.21
CA ILE A 33 -2.36 5.97 -6.51
C ILE A 33 -3.79 5.63 -6.03
N CYS A 34 -4.20 6.14 -4.86
CA CYS A 34 -5.56 5.98 -4.35
C CYS A 34 -6.60 6.61 -5.27
N ASN A 35 -6.36 7.85 -5.70
CA ASN A 35 -7.27 8.59 -6.55
C ASN A 35 -7.40 7.98 -7.96
N GLU A 36 -6.33 7.42 -8.50
CA GLU A 36 -6.31 6.82 -9.85
C GLU A 36 -6.98 5.45 -9.89
N ASN A 37 -6.82 4.65 -8.83
CA ASN A 37 -7.23 3.24 -8.84
C ASN A 37 -8.48 2.96 -8.00
N GLY A 38 -8.99 3.93 -7.23
CA GLY A 38 -10.13 3.73 -6.34
C GLY A 38 -9.78 3.01 -5.03
N THR A 39 -8.49 2.85 -4.72
CA THR A 39 -8.04 2.40 -3.40
C THR A 39 -8.12 3.54 -2.39
N VAL A 40 -8.04 3.22 -1.10
CA VAL A 40 -8.07 4.23 -0.03
C VAL A 40 -6.87 4.10 0.90
N LEU A 41 -6.36 5.24 1.35
CA LEU A 41 -5.40 5.29 2.45
C LEU A 41 -6.13 5.06 3.77
N LEU A 42 -6.04 3.84 4.31
CA LEU A 42 -6.71 3.44 5.55
C LEU A 42 -6.01 3.97 6.79
N LYS A 43 -4.67 3.96 6.78
CA LYS A 43 -3.86 4.31 7.95
C LYS A 43 -2.51 4.88 7.55
N HIS A 44 -2.05 5.86 8.32
CA HIS A 44 -0.66 6.33 8.34
C HIS A 44 -0.17 6.36 9.79
N THR A 45 1.00 5.79 10.06
CA THR A 45 1.64 5.84 11.39
C THR A 45 3.15 5.81 11.22
N GLU A 46 3.81 6.87 11.69
CA GLU A 46 5.26 7.06 11.57
C GLU A 46 5.75 6.81 10.14
N ASN A 47 6.45 5.68 9.92
CA ASN A 47 7.04 5.26 8.66
C ASN A 47 6.23 4.15 7.99
N SER A 48 4.92 4.07 8.23
CA SER A 48 4.08 3.04 7.62
C SER A 48 2.77 3.61 7.11
N ILE A 49 2.32 3.08 5.98
CA ILE A 49 0.98 3.33 5.44
C ILE A 49 0.26 2.02 5.21
N THR A 50 -1.07 2.07 5.21
CA THR A 50 -1.92 0.96 4.82
C THR A 50 -2.91 1.44 3.78
N LEU A 51 -2.89 0.82 2.61
CA LEU A 51 -3.87 1.00 1.55
C LEU A 51 -4.91 -0.11 1.63
N GLY A 52 -6.14 0.18 1.20
CA GLY A 52 -7.24 -0.78 1.19
C GLY A 52 -8.10 -0.68 -0.05
N ALA A 53 -8.68 -1.82 -0.43
CA ALA A 53 -9.63 -1.92 -1.53
C ALA A 53 -10.71 -2.96 -1.21
N ASP A 54 -11.92 -2.73 -1.71
CA ASP A 54 -13.05 -3.65 -1.59
C ASP A 54 -13.00 -4.80 -2.63
N SER A 55 -12.10 -4.75 -3.62
CA SER A 55 -12.00 -5.79 -4.65
C SER A 55 -10.59 -5.90 -5.24
N PHE A 56 -10.28 -7.05 -5.86
CA PHE A 56 -8.99 -7.29 -6.50
C PHE A 56 -8.76 -6.40 -7.74
N GLU A 57 -9.82 -6.05 -8.46
CA GLU A 57 -9.77 -5.19 -9.66
C GLU A 57 -9.35 -3.76 -9.30
N THR A 58 -9.70 -3.30 -8.11
CA THR A 58 -9.28 -2.00 -7.56
C THR A 58 -7.88 -2.10 -6.94
N PHE A 59 -7.60 -3.21 -6.25
CA PHE A 59 -6.34 -3.44 -5.56
C PHE A 59 -5.15 -3.64 -6.49
N SER A 60 -5.30 -4.50 -7.52
CA SER A 60 -4.19 -4.95 -8.34
C SER A 60 -3.52 -3.84 -9.16
N PRO A 61 -4.23 -2.84 -9.73
CA PRO A 61 -3.60 -1.70 -10.38
C PRO A 61 -2.78 -0.85 -9.39
N ALA A 62 -3.32 -0.56 -8.21
CA ALA A 62 -2.60 0.19 -7.18
C ALA A 62 -1.32 -0.54 -6.73
N LEU A 63 -1.38 -1.87 -6.58
CA LEU A 63 -0.21 -2.69 -6.31
C LEU A 63 0.81 -2.59 -7.44
N LEU A 64 0.40 -2.58 -8.71
CA LEU A 64 1.29 -2.41 -9.85
C LEU A 64 1.97 -1.03 -9.84
N ASP A 65 1.24 0.05 -9.57
CA ASP A 65 1.82 1.39 -9.52
C ASP A 65 2.89 1.51 -8.43
N ILE A 66 2.67 0.90 -7.27
CA ILE A 66 3.66 0.83 -6.18
C ILE A 66 4.91 0.05 -6.62
N ARG A 67 4.74 -0.98 -7.44
CA ARG A 67 5.86 -1.80 -7.97
C ARG A 67 6.65 -1.12 -9.08
N TYR A 68 6.06 -0.13 -9.74
CA TYR A 68 6.74 0.70 -10.75
C TYR A 68 7.26 2.02 -10.18
N ASP A 69 6.91 2.37 -8.95
CA ASP A 69 7.43 3.57 -8.29
C ASP A 69 8.78 3.29 -7.61
N ASP A 70 9.86 3.75 -8.24
CA ASP A 70 11.22 3.59 -7.74
C ASP A 70 11.40 4.19 -6.33
N TYR A 71 10.73 5.31 -6.04
CA TYR A 71 10.86 5.96 -4.74
C TYR A 71 10.20 5.14 -3.63
N PHE A 72 9.06 4.49 -3.90
CA PHE A 72 8.51 3.50 -2.96
C PHE A 72 9.52 2.38 -2.73
N LYS A 73 10.00 1.74 -3.80
CA LYS A 73 10.88 0.56 -3.71
C LYS A 73 12.18 0.84 -2.98
N GLU A 74 12.86 1.94 -3.31
CA GLU A 74 14.13 2.33 -2.68
C GLU A 74 14.00 2.58 -1.17
N ASN A 75 12.80 2.94 -0.71
CA ASN A 75 12.55 3.27 0.69
C ASN A 75 11.83 2.16 1.46
N LEU A 76 11.38 1.09 0.81
CA LEU A 76 10.59 0.04 1.42
C LEU A 76 11.48 -0.96 2.16
N ILE A 77 11.13 -1.25 3.42
CA ILE A 77 11.84 -2.23 4.27
C ILE A 77 10.95 -3.38 4.75
N GLY A 78 9.64 -3.30 4.46
CA GLY A 78 8.66 -4.31 4.83
C GLY A 78 7.35 -4.08 4.10
N ALA A 79 6.68 -5.16 3.72
CA ALA A 79 5.34 -5.09 3.16
C ALA A 79 4.53 -6.33 3.55
N TYR A 80 3.25 -6.10 3.85
CA TYR A 80 2.28 -7.16 4.15
C TYR A 80 1.03 -6.94 3.32
N CYS A 81 0.62 -8.00 2.63
CA CYS A 81 -0.60 -8.04 1.85
C CYS A 81 -1.64 -8.82 2.66
N THR A 82 -2.88 -8.39 2.61
CA THR A 82 -4.02 -9.14 3.16
C THR A 82 -5.03 -9.33 2.04
N ASP A 83 -5.51 -10.55 1.85
CA ASP A 83 -6.64 -10.86 0.97
C ASP A 83 -7.59 -11.87 1.62
N PRO A 84 -8.81 -12.08 1.05
CA PRO A 84 -9.81 -12.97 1.64
C PRO A 84 -9.45 -14.46 1.62
N PHE A 85 -8.45 -14.86 0.84
CA PHE A 85 -8.12 -16.27 0.59
C PHE A 85 -6.97 -16.74 1.46
N ASP A 86 -5.87 -15.98 1.48
CA ASP A 86 -4.62 -16.33 2.13
C ASP A 86 -4.42 -15.59 3.48
N GLY A 87 -5.31 -14.65 3.80
CA GLY A 87 -5.18 -13.82 4.99
C GLY A 87 -3.99 -12.87 4.84
N THR A 88 -3.24 -12.62 5.92
CA THR A 88 -2.11 -11.67 5.89
C THR A 88 -0.77 -12.39 5.72
N TYR A 89 0.01 -12.00 4.71
CA TYR A 89 1.32 -12.58 4.40
C TYR A 89 2.35 -11.50 4.01
N PRO A 90 3.65 -11.76 4.22
CA PRO A 90 4.71 -10.86 3.74
C PRO A 90 4.75 -10.88 2.21
N CYS A 91 4.81 -9.70 1.59
CA CYS A 91 4.84 -9.55 0.12
C CYS A 91 5.93 -8.57 -0.36
N LEU A 92 6.95 -8.30 0.47
CA LEU A 92 8.03 -7.38 0.14
C LEU A 92 8.82 -7.84 -1.09
N ASP A 93 9.24 -9.11 -1.11
CA ASP A 93 10.06 -9.65 -2.19
C ASP A 93 9.34 -9.60 -3.54
N ASP A 94 8.01 -9.83 -3.53
CA ASP A 94 7.18 -9.72 -4.73
C ASP A 94 7.11 -8.28 -5.23
N ILE A 95 6.96 -7.29 -4.33
CA ILE A 95 6.94 -5.88 -4.70
C ILE A 95 8.28 -5.44 -5.30
N LEU A 96 9.39 -5.89 -4.72
CA LEU A 96 10.74 -5.52 -5.15
C LEU A 96 11.21 -6.26 -6.40
N LYS A 97 10.56 -7.36 -6.77
CA LYS A 97 10.92 -8.16 -7.94
C LYS A 97 10.82 -7.35 -9.23
N ASN A 98 11.95 -7.20 -9.92
CA ASN A 98 11.98 -6.65 -11.28
C ASN A 98 11.55 -7.76 -12.25
N TYR A 99 10.44 -7.56 -12.95
CA TYR A 99 10.13 -8.35 -14.14
C TYR A 99 10.88 -7.72 -15.32
N THR A 100 11.89 -8.44 -15.80
CA THR A 100 12.67 -8.09 -16.99
C THR A 100 12.06 -8.76 -18.22
#